data_AF-A0A2G2QK78-F1
#
_entry.id   AF-A0A2G2QK78-F1
#
_cell.length_a   1.000
_cell.length_b   1.000
_cell.length_c   1.000
_cell.angle_alpha   90.00
_cell.angle_beta   90.00
_cell.angle_gamma   90.00
#
_symmetry.space_group_name_H-M   'P 1'
#
loop_
_entity.id
_entity.type
_entity.pdbx_description
1 polymer ?
#
loop_
_entity_poly.entity_id
_entity_poly.type
_entity_poly.pdbx_seq_one_letter_code
_entity_poly.pdbx_strand_id
1 'polypeptide(L)'
;MPYLKTLLFVILLNISVSLPVLAGDSVIILAKADHVTLDEAVNRVKKQKKGKVLGAETLQIDGQPTHVIKVLTNEGRVKKIRLKSTPNK
;
A
#
# COMPACT_ATOMS: atom_id res chain seq x y z
N MET A 1 -0.70 45.68 46.58
CA MET A 1 -0.06 45.28 45.31
C MET A 1 -0.98 44.30 44.55
N PRO A 2 -1.90 44.80 43.71
CA PRO A 2 -2.90 43.96 43.03
C PRO A 2 -2.30 43.07 41.94
N TYR A 3 -1.14 43.46 41.39
CA TYR A 3 -0.49 42.81 40.24
C TYR A 3 -0.01 41.37 40.52
N LEU A 4 0.29 41.04 41.77
CA LEU A 4 0.72 39.68 42.15
C LEU A 4 -0.45 38.68 42.07
N LYS A 5 -1.67 39.10 42.41
CA LYS A 5 -2.88 38.29 42.25
C LYS A 5 -3.28 38.15 40.79
N THR A 6 -3.14 39.22 40.01
CA THR A 6 -3.43 39.19 38.56
C THR A 6 -2.47 38.28 37.82
N LEU A 7 -1.18 38.29 38.18
CA LEU A 7 -0.16 37.44 37.55
C LEU A 7 -0.39 35.94 37.84
N LEU A 8 -0.80 35.60 39.07
CA LEU A 8 -1.14 34.23 39.46
C LEU A 8 -2.38 33.70 38.71
N PHE A 9 -3.35 34.56 38.41
CA PHE A 9 -4.58 34.20 37.70
C PHE A 9 -4.33 33.90 36.21
N VAL A 10 -3.42 34.63 35.57
CA VAL A 10 -3.07 34.42 34.15
C VAL A 10 -2.31 33.11 33.93
N ILE A 11 -1.47 32.70 34.88
CA ILE A 11 -0.74 31.42 34.81
C ILE A 11 -1.70 30.23 34.94
N LEU A 12 -2.71 30.32 35.82
CA LEU A 12 -3.70 29.26 36.01
C LEU A 12 -4.61 29.07 34.79
N LEU A 13 -4.89 30.13 34.03
CA LEU A 13 -5.75 30.11 32.85
C LEU A 13 -5.08 29.46 31.62
N ASN A 14 -3.74 29.41 31.57
CA ASN A 14 -2.99 28.85 30.45
C ASN A 14 -2.83 27.31 30.50
N ILE A 15 -3.24 26.66 31.60
CA ILE A 15 -3.13 25.20 31.74
C ILE A 15 -4.31 24.47 31.05
N SER A 16 -5.37 25.18 30.65
CA SER A 16 -6.57 24.59 30.05
C SER A 16 -6.45 24.23 28.55
N VAL A 17 -5.31 24.48 27.89
CA VAL A 17 -5.19 24.38 26.41
C VAL A 17 -4.39 23.17 25.94
N SER A 18 -4.20 22.13 26.75
CA SER A 18 -3.48 20.93 26.30
C SER A 18 -4.14 19.64 26.74
N LEU A 19 -5.28 19.33 26.12
CA LEU A 19 -5.75 17.95 26.02
C LEU A 19 -5.30 17.41 24.66
N PRO A 20 -4.34 16.45 24.60
CA PRO A 20 -4.20 15.66 23.39
C PRO A 20 -5.48 14.81 23.27
N VAL A 21 -6.31 15.12 22.27
CA VAL A 21 -7.44 14.26 21.90
C VAL A 21 -6.85 12.94 21.41
N LEU A 22 -6.78 11.95 22.30
CA LEU A 22 -6.35 10.60 21.97
C LEU A 22 -7.56 9.81 21.43
N ALA A 23 -8.09 10.24 20.28
CA ALA A 23 -9.01 9.44 19.49
C ALA A 23 -8.19 8.48 18.60
N GLY A 24 -7.55 7.52 19.25
CA GLY A 24 -6.72 6.51 18.61
C GLY A 24 -7.54 5.34 18.09
N ASP A 25 -8.52 5.58 17.21
CA ASP A 25 -9.20 4.51 16.46
C ASP A 25 -8.46 4.25 15.15
N SER A 26 -7.16 3.97 15.28
CA SER A 26 -6.33 3.61 14.14
C SER A 26 -6.62 2.16 13.77
N VAL A 27 -7.65 1.96 12.94
CA VAL A 27 -7.87 0.69 12.25
C VAL A 27 -6.63 0.41 11.40
N ILE A 28 -5.75 -0.45 11.90
CA ILE A 28 -4.65 -1.01 11.11
C ILE A 28 -5.30 -1.94 10.09
N ILE A 29 -5.58 -1.43 8.89
CA ILE A 29 -5.89 -2.29 7.76
C ILE A 29 -4.59 -2.99 7.38
N LEU A 30 -4.40 -4.19 7.93
CA LEU A 30 -3.43 -5.15 7.46
C LEU A 30 -3.77 -5.47 6.00
N ALA A 31 -3.17 -4.72 5.07
CA ALA A 31 -3.21 -5.04 3.66
C ALA A 31 -2.61 -6.44 3.51
N LYS A 32 -3.48 -7.45 3.37
CA LYS A 32 -3.09 -8.80 3.03
C LYS A 32 -2.37 -8.70 1.69
N ALA A 33 -1.05 -8.77 1.72
CA ALA A 33 -0.25 -8.90 0.51
C ALA A 33 -0.63 -10.27 -0.06
N ASP A 34 -1.58 -10.30 -0.99
CA ASP A 34 -1.96 -11.53 -1.68
C ASP A 34 -0.69 -12.12 -2.28
N HIS A 35 -0.23 -13.23 -1.72
CA HIS A 35 0.92 -13.97 -2.23
C HIS A 35 0.51 -14.62 -3.55
N VAL A 36 0.68 -13.88 -4.65
CA VAL A 36 0.35 -14.38 -5.99
C VAL A 36 1.52 -15.17 -6.51
N THR A 37 1.31 -16.44 -6.86
CA THR A 37 2.31 -17.26 -7.54
C THR A 37 2.36 -16.93 -9.04
N LEU A 38 3.40 -17.39 -9.74
CA LEU A 38 3.51 -17.18 -11.20
C LEU A 38 2.32 -17.78 -11.96
N ASP A 39 1.87 -18.98 -11.57
CA ASP A 39 0.73 -19.66 -12.19
C ASP A 39 -0.59 -18.93 -11.90
N GLU A 40 -0.76 -18.45 -10.67
CA GLU A 40 -1.94 -17.68 -10.31
C GLU A 40 -1.97 -16.35 -11.08
N ALA A 41 -0.81 -15.70 -11.23
CA ALA A 41 -0.66 -14.49 -12.02
C ALA A 41 -1.06 -14.73 -13.49
N VAL A 42 -0.60 -15.83 -14.09
CA VAL A 42 -1.01 -16.25 -15.46
C VAL A 42 -2.52 -16.48 -15.52
N ASN A 43 -3.09 -17.20 -14.57
CA ASN A 43 -4.53 -17.48 -14.53
C ASN A 43 -5.37 -16.21 -14.38
N ARG A 44 -4.93 -15.25 -13.56
CA ARG A 44 -5.56 -13.93 -13.43
C ARG A 44 -5.56 -13.19 -14.77
N VAL A 45 -4.45 -13.22 -15.52
CA VAL A 45 -4.38 -12.59 -16.84
C VAL A 45 -5.28 -13.30 -17.86
N LYS A 46 -5.32 -14.64 -17.86
CA LYS A 46 -6.22 -15.43 -18.71
C LYS A 46 -7.69 -15.10 -18.44
N LYS A 47 -8.08 -14.98 -17.16
CA LYS A 47 -9.46 -14.60 -16.75
C LYS A 47 -9.89 -13.23 -17.27
N GLN A 48 -8.96 -12.28 -17.42
CA GLN A 48 -9.26 -10.96 -17.96
C GLN A 48 -9.51 -10.95 -19.48
N LYS A 49 -9.30 -12.08 -20.19
CA LYS A 49 -9.52 -12.24 -21.64
C LYS A 49 -8.86 -11.16 -22.51
N LYS A 50 -7.71 -10.61 -22.08
CA LYS A 50 -7.00 -9.49 -22.77
C LYS A 50 -6.09 -9.94 -23.94
N GLY A 51 -6.28 -11.14 -24.47
CA GLY A 51 -5.47 -11.71 -25.53
C GLY A 51 -4.75 -13.00 -25.12
N LYS A 52 -3.74 -13.40 -25.89
CA LYS A 52 -3.01 -14.68 -25.72
C LYS A 52 -1.77 -14.50 -24.86
N VAL A 53 -1.62 -15.30 -23.81
CA VAL A 53 -0.38 -15.33 -23.02
C VAL A 53 0.71 -16.01 -23.86
N LEU A 54 1.85 -15.33 -24.03
CA LEU A 54 3.02 -15.83 -24.75
C LEU A 54 4.08 -16.41 -23.80
N GLY A 55 4.14 -15.94 -22.57
CA GLY A 55 5.09 -16.41 -21.57
C GLY A 55 4.94 -15.66 -20.26
N ALA A 56 5.50 -16.25 -19.20
CA ALA A 56 5.53 -15.66 -17.88
C ALA A 56 6.87 -15.98 -17.21
N GLU A 57 7.43 -15.00 -16.51
CA GLU A 57 8.72 -15.10 -15.84
C GLU A 57 8.71 -14.28 -14.55
N THR A 58 9.49 -14.70 -13.55
CA THR A 58 9.72 -13.91 -12.34
C THR A 58 11.04 -13.19 -12.50
N LEU A 59 11.02 -11.86 -12.41
CA LEU A 59 12.20 -11.01 -12.51
C LEU A 59 12.41 -10.25 -11.21
N GLN A 60 13.66 -9.97 -10.87
CA GLN A 60 13.99 -9.01 -9.81
C GLN A 60 13.92 -7.59 -10.41
N ILE A 61 12.92 -6.82 -10.01
CA ILE A 61 12.74 -5.42 -10.41
C ILE A 61 12.79 -4.59 -9.14
N ASP A 62 13.69 -3.60 -9.08
CA ASP A 62 13.90 -2.76 -7.89
C ASP A 62 14.18 -3.57 -6.61
N GLY A 63 14.89 -4.70 -6.76
CA GLY A 63 15.20 -5.62 -5.66
C GLY A 63 14.02 -6.45 -5.15
N GLN A 64 12.86 -6.38 -5.82
CA GLN A 64 11.66 -7.16 -5.47
C GLN A 64 11.32 -8.18 -6.56
N PRO A 65 10.96 -9.42 -6.18
CA PRO A 65 10.51 -10.40 -7.15
C PRO A 65 9.18 -9.92 -7.74
N THR A 66 9.10 -9.90 -9.07
CA THR A 66 7.95 -9.41 -9.83
C THR A 66 7.64 -10.40 -10.94
N HIS A 67 6.40 -10.90 -10.96
CA HIS A 67 5.90 -11.73 -12.05
C HIS A 67 5.59 -10.86 -13.26
N VAL A 68 6.25 -11.13 -14.38
CA VAL A 68 6.07 -10.45 -15.65
C VAL A 68 5.43 -11.41 -16.65
N ILE A 69 4.26 -11.02 -17.16
CA ILE A 69 3.47 -11.82 -18.10
C ILE A 69 3.45 -11.11 -19.44
N LYS A 70 3.88 -11.80 -20.49
CA LYS A 70 3.85 -11.33 -21.88
C LYS A 70 2.53 -11.74 -22.51
N VAL A 71 1.75 -10.76 -22.98
CA VAL A 71 0.44 -10.96 -23.59
C VAL A 71 0.45 -10.39 -25.00
N LEU A 72 0.12 -11.20 -25.99
CA LEU A 72 -0.22 -10.77 -27.34
C LEU A 72 -1.65 -10.20 -27.32
N THR A 73 -1.77 -8.90 -27.55
CA THR A 73 -3.06 -8.22 -27.68
C THR A 73 -3.70 -8.55 -29.02
N ASN A 74 -5.00 -8.32 -29.15
CA ASN A 74 -5.74 -8.53 -30.40
C ASN A 74 -5.25 -7.61 -31.54
N GLU A 75 -4.54 -6.53 -31.21
CA GLU A 75 -3.88 -5.62 -32.15
C GLU A 75 -2.52 -6.18 -32.66
N GLY A 76 -2.12 -7.38 -32.24
CA GLY A 76 -0.84 -8.00 -32.62
C GLY A 76 0.36 -7.44 -31.86
N ARG A 77 0.16 -6.68 -30.77
CA ARG A 77 1.24 -6.09 -29.97
C ARG A 77 1.49 -6.92 -28.71
N VAL A 78 2.74 -6.94 -28.24
CA VAL A 78 3.08 -7.61 -26.97
C VAL A 78 3.04 -6.61 -25.82
N LYS A 79 2.16 -6.82 -24.86
CA LYS A 79 2.09 -6.06 -23.60
C LYS A 79 2.66 -6.87 -22.45
N LYS A 80 3.45 -6.22 -21.60
CA LYS A 80 3.98 -6.81 -20.36
C LYS A 80 3.11 -6.38 -19.18
N ILE A 81 2.49 -7.35 -18.50
CA ILE A 81 1.74 -7.12 -17.27
C ILE A 81 2.66 -7.50 -16.10
N ARG A 82 2.83 -6.59 -15.15
CA ARG A 82 3.67 -6.79 -13.96
C ARG A 82 2.78 -7.00 -12.74
N LEU A 83 3.02 -8.06 -11.99
CA LEU A 83 2.40 -8.32 -10.70
C LEU A 83 3.50 -8.50 -9.67
N LYS A 84 3.37 -7.85 -8.51
CA LYS A 84 4.30 -8.07 -7.40
C LYS A 84 4.24 -9.54 -7.00
N SER A 85 5.39 -10.19 -6.94
CA SER A 85 5.51 -11.51 -6.34
C SER A 85 5.73 -11.30 -4.85
N THR A 86 5.10 -12.12 -4.02
CA THR A 86 5.46 -12.16 -2.62
C THR A 86 6.47 -13.29 -2.43
N PRO A 87 7.61 -13.06 -1.77
CA PRO A 87 8.61 -14.10 -1.54
C PRO A 87 7.94 -15.31 -0.88
N ASN A 88 8.13 -16.49 -1.44
CA ASN A 88 7.81 -17.73 -0.74
C ASN A 88 8.88 -17.86 0.36
N LYS A 89 8.47 -17.81 1.62
CA LYS A 89 9.37 -17.96 2.78
C LYS A 89 9.63 -19.44 3.04
#